data_AF-A0AAJ6D9I9-F1
#
_entry.id   AF-A0AAJ6D9I9-F1
#
_cell.length_a   1.000
_cell.length_b   1.000
_cell.length_c   1.000
_cell.angle_alpha   90.00
_cell.angle_beta   90.00
_cell.angle_gamma   90.00
#
_symmetry.space_group_name_H-M   'P 1'
#
loop_
_entity.id
_entity.type
_entity.pdbx_description
1 polymer ?
#
loop_
_entity_poly.entity_id
_entity_poly.type
_entity_poly.pdbx_seq_one_letter_code
_entity_poly.pdbx_strand_id
1 'polypeptide(L)' 'MNDRYVKDFFSAIVPSRADAFGRNIVGRVIGWKRTNSGSLGAIVVFPHLNGKYLYDLDPHNPMRVRFQHRLK' A
#
# COMPACT_ATOMS: atom_id res chain seq x y z
N MET A 1 7.41 -8.85 15.61
CA MET A 1 7.08 -7.44 15.34
C MET A 1 5.61 -7.25 15.68
N ASN A 2 5.24 -6.22 16.46
CA ASN A 2 3.87 -6.06 16.95
C ASN A 2 2.94 -5.69 15.78
N ASP A 3 2.16 -6.65 15.32
CA ASP A 3 1.33 -6.61 14.10
C ASP A 3 0.32 -5.44 14.09
N ARG A 4 -0.03 -4.95 15.27
CA ARG A 4 -0.92 -3.79 15.49
C ARG A 4 -0.35 -2.47 14.96
N TYR A 5 0.92 -2.19 15.24
CA TYR A 5 1.56 -0.92 14.82
C TYR A 5 1.69 -0.84 13.30
N VAL A 6 1.92 -1.98 12.65
CA VAL A 6 1.95 -2.10 11.19
C VAL A 6 0.56 -1.79 10.62
N LYS A 7 -0.50 -2.40 11.15
CA LYS A 7 -1.87 -2.17 10.68
C LYS A 7 -2.33 -0.72 10.83
N ASP A 8 -2.17 -0.13 12.01
CA ASP A 8 -2.66 1.24 12.28
C ASP A 8 -1.90 2.29 11.46
N PHE A 9 -0.60 2.10 11.26
CA PHE A 9 0.22 3.03 10.49
C PHE A 9 -0.05 2.91 8.98
N PHE A 10 -0.32 1.69 8.47
CA PHE A 10 -0.59 1.49 7.06
C PHE A 10 -2.03 1.81 6.64
N SER A 11 -3.00 1.81 7.56
CA SER A 11 -4.34 2.35 7.29
C SER A 11 -4.33 3.84 6.94
N ALA A 12 -3.32 4.60 7.36
CA ALA A 12 -3.24 6.05 7.12
C ALA A 12 -2.74 6.44 5.71
N ILE A 13 -2.19 5.49 4.94
CA ILE A 13 -1.52 5.78 3.65
C ILE A 13 -2.24 5.10 2.48
N VAL A 14 -3.39 4.49 2.73
CA VAL A 14 -4.05 3.71 1.68
C VAL A 14 -4.74 4.65 0.71
N PRO A 15 -4.46 4.54 -0.61
CA PRO A 15 -5.13 5.37 -1.59
C PRO A 15 -6.65 5.14 -1.52
N SER A 16 -7.40 6.23 -1.68
CA SER A 16 -8.84 6.17 -1.96
C SER A 16 -9.06 6.23 -3.46
N ARG A 17 -10.00 5.45 -3.98
CA ARG A 17 -10.41 5.47 -5.39
C ARG A 17 -11.90 5.69 -5.48
N ALA A 18 -12.36 6.35 -6.54
CA ALA A 18 -13.78 6.38 -6.86
C ALA A 18 -14.22 5.04 -7.46
N ASP A 19 -15.31 4.46 -6.94
CA ASP A 19 -16.01 3.33 -7.54
C ASP A 19 -16.82 3.77 -8.79
N ALA A 20 -17.40 2.83 -9.53
CA ALA A 20 -18.27 3.06 -10.68
C ALA A 20 -19.46 3.99 -10.36
N PHE A 21 -19.87 4.05 -9.09
CA PHE A 21 -20.93 4.94 -8.58
C PHE A 21 -20.42 6.28 -8.02
N GLY A 22 -19.14 6.61 -8.22
CA GLY A 22 -18.53 7.85 -7.73
C GLY A 22 -18.26 7.89 -6.22
N ARG A 23 -18.44 6.78 -5.51
CA ARG A 23 -18.17 6.68 -4.06
C ARG A 23 -16.67 6.50 -3.83
N ASN A 24 -16.09 7.27 -2.90
CA ASN A 24 -14.71 7.04 -2.48
C ASN A 24 -14.62 5.77 -1.63
N ILE A 25 -13.94 4.77 -2.16
CA ILE A 25 -13.60 3.54 -1.48
C ILE A 25 -12.13 3.59 -1.05
N VAL A 26 -11.89 3.36 0.24
CA VAL A 26 -10.56 3.29 0.80
C VAL A 26 -10.02 1.89 0.59
N GLY A 27 -8.82 1.78 0.01
CA GLY A 27 -8.18 0.49 -0.16
C GLY A 27 -7.71 -0.11 1.16
N ARG A 28 -7.21 -1.33 1.10
CA ARG A 28 -6.47 -1.98 2.18
C ARG A 28 -5.16 -2.55 1.63
N VAL A 29 -4.06 -2.24 2.30
CA VAL A 29 -2.77 -2.88 1.99
C VAL A 29 -2.78 -4.31 2.49
N ILE A 30 -2.45 -5.26 1.61
CA ILE A 30 -2.39 -6.70 1.92
C ILE A 30 -1.00 -7.30 1.72
N GLY A 31 -0.05 -6.52 1.24
CA GLY A 31 1.32 -6.98 1.03
C GLY A 31 2.20 -5.93 0.37
N TRP A 32 3.47 -6.27 0.20
CA TRP A 32 4.49 -5.40 -0.38
C TRP A 32 5.24 -6.16 -1.46
N LYS A 33 5.58 -5.49 -2.55
CA LYS A 33 6.33 -6.08 -3.66
C LYS A 33 7.22 -5.03 -4.30
N ARG A 34 8.38 -5.41 -4.83
CA ARG A 34 9.15 -4.51 -5.70
C ARG A 34 8.42 -4.29 -7.03
N THR A 35 8.33 -3.03 -7.44
CA THR A 35 7.83 -2.63 -8.76
C THR A 35 8.88 -2.94 -9.83
N ASN A 36 8.50 -2.86 -11.10
CA ASN A 36 9.41 -3.09 -12.22
C ASN A 36 10.54 -2.04 -12.28
N SER A 37 10.34 -0.86 -11.69
CA SER A 37 11.37 0.17 -11.51
C SER A 37 12.32 -0.11 -10.34
N GLY A 38 12.12 -1.20 -9.60
CA GLY A 38 12.91 -1.57 -8.42
C GLY A 38 12.49 -0.87 -7.12
N SER A 39 11.53 0.06 -7.20
CA SER A 39 10.93 0.74 -6.04
C SER A 39 10.06 -0.21 -5.22
N LEU A 40 9.82 0.12 -3.95
CA LEU A 40 8.91 -0.64 -3.10
C LEU A 40 7.46 -0.23 -3.42
N GLY A 41 6.63 -1.17 -3.82
CA GLY A 41 5.21 -0.97 -4.04
C GLY A 41 4.35 -1.64 -2.97
N ALA A 42 3.19 -1.04 -2.70
CA ALA A 42 2.13 -1.58 -1.85
C ALA A 42 1.13 -2.36 -2.72
N ILE A 43 0.79 -3.58 -2.32
CA ILE A 43 -0.32 -4.32 -2.90
C ILE A 43 -1.59 -3.92 -2.14
N VAL A 44 -2.50 -3.27 -2.85
CA VAL A 44 -3.75 -2.73 -2.32
C VAL A 44 -4.93 -3.48 -2.93
N VAL A 45 -5.88 -3.87 -2.09
CA VAL A 45 -7.21 -4.35 -2.51
C VAL A 45 -8.24 -3.32 -2.12
N PHE A 46 -9.28 -3.16 -2.93
CA PHE A 46 -10.37 -2.24 -2.60
C PHE A 46 -11.65 -3.03 -2.34
N PRO A 47 -12.49 -2.58 -1.39
CA PRO A 47 -13.84 -3.08 -1.27
C PRO A 47 -14.58 -2.88 -2.59
N HIS A 48 -15.31 -3.89 -3.05
CA HIS A 48 -16.15 -3.84 -4.25
C HIS A 48 -15.43 -3.68 -5.61
N LEU A 49 -14.09 -3.60 -5.65
CA LEU A 49 -13.32 -3.76 -6.88
C LEU A 49 -12.62 -5.12 -6.91
N ASN A 50 -12.74 -5.80 -8.04
CA ASN A 50 -12.04 -7.05 -8.26
C ASN A 50 -10.57 -6.79 -8.63
N GLY A 51 -9.67 -7.44 -7.89
CA GLY A 51 -8.25 -7.49 -8.21
C GLY A 51 -7.34 -6.97 -7.11
N LYS A 52 -6.04 -7.05 -7.39
CA LYS A 52 -4.96 -6.52 -6.56
C LYS A 52 -4.23 -5.47 -7.37
N TYR A 53 -4.00 -4.31 -6.76
CA TYR A 53 -3.36 -3.18 -7.43
C TYR A 53 -2.02 -2.91 -6.77
N LEU A 54 -1.00 -2.69 -7.58
CA LEU A 54 0.33 -2.33 -7.10
C LEU A 54 0.50 -0.82 -7.23
N TYR A 55 0.61 -0.14 -6.09
CA TYR A 55 0.91 1.29 -6.03
C TYR A 55 2.37 1.48 -5.68
N ASP A 56 3.08 2.30 -6.46
CA ASP A 56 4.46 2.65 -6.11
C ASP A 56 4.46 3.57 -4.89
N LEU A 57 5.38 3.33 -3.95
CA LEU A 57 5.60 4.25 -2.85
C LEU A 57 6.62 5.29 -3.29
N ASP A 58 6.32 6.55 -3.02
CA ASP A 58 7.23 7.65 -3.28
C ASP A 58 8.65 7.31 -2.76
N PRO A 59 9.69 7.38 -3.61
CA PRO A 59 11.08 7.14 -3.21
C PRO A 59 11.54 8.00 -2.03
N HIS A 60 10.95 9.18 -1.83
CA HIS A 60 11.26 10.09 -0.73
C HIS A 60 10.47 9.79 0.54
N ASN A 61 9.54 8.83 0.50
CA ASN A 61 8.80 8.43 1.68
C ASN A 61 9.77 7.73 2.66
N PRO A 62 10.01 8.29 3.86
CA PRO A 62 10.95 7.72 4.84
C PRO A 62 10.57 6.29 5.27
N MET A 63 9.34 5.85 5.02
CA MET A 63 8.90 4.47 5.26
C MET A 63 9.55 3.46 4.32
N ARG A 64 9.81 3.83 3.06
CA ARG A 64 10.48 2.97 2.08
C ARG A 64 11.87 2.58 2.56
N VAL A 65 12.59 3.54 3.12
CA VAL A 65 13.96 3.36 3.65
C VAL A 65 13.95 2.34 4.79
N ARG A 66 13.07 2.51 5.79
CA ARG A 66 12.97 1.59 6.94
C ARG A 66 12.58 0.16 6.54
N PHE A 67 11.71 -0.01 5.53
CA PHE A 67 11.31 -1.32 5.04
C PHE A 67 12.37 -1.99 4.16
N GLN A 68 13.03 -1.24 3.27
CA GLN A 68 14.12 -1.78 2.45
C GLN A 68 15.28 -2.30 3.30
N HIS A 69 15.60 -1.64 4.41
CA HIS A 69 16.61 -2.11 5.37
C HIS A 69 16.24 -3.43 6.06
N ARG A 70 14.96 -3.82 6.08
CA ARG A 70 14.47 -5.06 6.72
C ARG A 70 14.18 -6.21 5.75
N LEU A 71 14.27 -5.95 4.44
CA LEU A 71 14.13 -6.95 3.39
C LEU A 71 15.49 -7.46 2.87
N LYS A 72 16.60 -6.94 3.40
CA LYS A 72 17.93 -7.52 3.27
C LYS A 72 18.18 -8.50 4.41
#